data_AF-N6X4D2-F1
#
_entry.id   AF-N6X4D2-F1
#
_cell.length_a   1.000
_cell.length_b   1.000
_cell.length_c   1.000
_cell.angle_alpha   90.00
_cell.angle_beta   90.00
_cell.angle_gamma   90.00
#
_symmetry.space_group_name_H-M   'P 1'
#
loop_
_entity.id
_entity.type
_entity.pdbx_description
1 polymer ?
#
loop_
_entity_poly.entity_id
_entity_poly.type
_entity_poly.pdbx_seq_one_letter_code
_entity_poly.pdbx_strand_id
1 'polypeptide(L)'
;MSNTVLIHGPQGCGKTRNAQALAAHFGCSRIVDDWDGQSRIEDGCLVLISSIVFGFKAPALPVGCRFVAFSKAMAEAGLPSEVDHHEAA
;
A
#
# COMPACT_ATOMS: atom_id res chain seq x y z
N MET A 1 16.03 10.20 2.37
CA MET A 1 15.09 9.47 3.25
C MET A 1 14.26 8.59 2.34
N SER A 2 14.26 7.29 2.57
CA SER A 2 13.53 6.34 1.74
C SER A 2 12.16 6.10 2.37
N ASN A 3 11.09 6.51 1.69
CA ASN A 3 9.73 6.40 2.21
C ASN A 3 9.17 5.01 1.87
N THR A 4 9.15 4.11 2.84
CA THR A 4 8.40 2.87 2.73
C THR A 4 6.93 3.13 3.06
N VAL A 5 6.04 2.72 2.16
CA VAL A 5 4.60 2.91 2.31
C VAL A 5 3.90 1.58 2.16
N LEU A 6 3.17 1.19 3.20
CA LEU A 6 2.33 0.01 3.23
C LEU A 6 0.88 0.42 2.99
N ILE A 7 0.33 -0.09 1.90
CA ILE A 7 -1.02 0.17 1.44
C ILE A 7 -1.88 -1.06 1.68
N HIS A 8 -2.97 -0.88 2.42
CA HIS A 8 -3.94 -1.93 2.68
C HIS A 8 -5.31 -1.61 2.06
N GLY A 9 -6.02 -2.63 1.59
CA GLY A 9 -7.37 -2.45 1.07
C GLY A 9 -8.00 -3.78 0.66
N PRO A 10 -9.34 -3.84 0.50
CA PRO A 10 -10.04 -5.09 0.18
C PRO A 10 -9.53 -5.74 -1.11
N GLN A 11 -9.64 -7.07 -1.18
CA GLN A 11 -9.25 -7.83 -2.36
C GLN A 11 -10.07 -7.34 -3.57
N GLY A 12 -9.44 -7.26 -4.74
CA GLY A 12 -10.13 -6.82 -5.96
C GLY A 12 -10.29 -5.29 -6.13
N CYS A 13 -9.85 -4.43 -5.18
CA CYS A 13 -9.98 -2.97 -5.35
C CYS A 13 -8.97 -2.33 -6.35
N GLY A 14 -8.24 -3.13 -7.12
CA GLY A 14 -7.30 -2.62 -8.13
C GLY A 14 -5.95 -2.13 -7.59
N LYS A 15 -5.52 -2.59 -6.40
CA LYS A 15 -4.22 -2.23 -5.79
C LYS A 15 -3.05 -2.51 -6.72
N THR A 16 -2.94 -3.73 -7.22
CA THR A 16 -1.87 -4.18 -8.13
C THR A 16 -1.82 -3.32 -9.40
N ARG A 17 -2.98 -2.93 -9.95
CA ARG A 17 -3.09 -2.09 -11.16
C ARG A 17 -2.62 -0.66 -10.90
N ASN A 18 -2.94 -0.09 -9.74
CA ASN A 18 -2.54 1.28 -9.37
C ASN A 18 -1.19 1.35 -8.64
N ALA A 19 -0.58 0.20 -8.34
CA ALA A 19 0.67 0.08 -7.58
C ALA A 19 1.79 0.94 -8.19
N GLN A 20 1.93 0.92 -9.51
CA GLN A 20 2.95 1.70 -10.21
C GLN A 20 2.75 3.20 -10.04
N ALA A 21 1.52 3.68 -10.19
CA ALA A 21 1.20 5.09 -10.03
C ALA A 21 1.41 5.55 -8.58
N LEU A 22 1.01 4.71 -7.62
CA LEU A 22 1.22 4.98 -6.19
C LEU A 22 2.71 4.97 -5.83
N ALA A 23 3.49 4.00 -6.32
CA ALA A 23 4.93 3.95 -6.11
C ALA A 23 5.63 5.19 -6.67
N ALA A 24 5.27 5.62 -7.88
CA ALA A 24 5.79 6.85 -8.47
C ALA A 24 5.43 8.09 -7.62
N HIS A 25 4.19 8.16 -7.12
CA HIS A 25 3.73 9.28 -6.30
C HIS A 25 4.43 9.34 -4.93
N PHE A 26 4.56 8.21 -4.24
CA PHE A 26 5.22 8.12 -2.94
C PHE A 26 6.76 8.12 -3.03
N GLY A 27 7.33 8.06 -4.23
CA GLY A 27 8.78 7.97 -4.45
C GLY A 27 9.36 6.61 -4.06
N CYS A 28 8.54 5.55 -4.11
CA CYS A 28 8.99 4.19 -3.87
C CYS A 28 9.68 3.63 -5.12
N SER A 29 10.87 3.06 -4.96
CA SER A 29 11.66 2.48 -6.06
C SER A 29 11.24 1.06 -6.41
N ARG A 30 10.57 0.36 -5.47
CA ARG A 30 10.18 -1.04 -5.62
C ARG A 30 8.75 -1.26 -5.12
N ILE A 31 8.03 -2.15 -5.79
CA ILE A 31 6.67 -2.55 -5.43
C ILE A 31 6.73 -4.00 -4.95
N VAL A 32 6.11 -4.26 -3.82
CA VAL A 32 5.90 -5.60 -3.26
C VAL A 32 4.41 -5.83 -3.18
N ASP A 33 3.89 -6.57 -4.15
CA ASP A 33 2.50 -7.03 -4.17
C ASP A 33 2.39 -8.35 -3.40
N ASP A 34 1.27 -8.56 -2.71
CA ASP A 34 0.99 -9.78 -1.94
C ASP A 34 2.04 -10.09 -0.86
N TRP A 35 2.41 -9.09 -0.06
CA TRP A 35 3.40 -9.30 0.99
C TRP A 35 2.88 -10.21 2.12
N ASP A 36 3.66 -11.23 2.47
CA ASP A 36 3.32 -12.27 3.46
C ASP A 36 3.43 -11.81 4.93
N GLY A 37 3.90 -10.58 5.18
CA GLY A 37 4.04 -10.02 6.53
C GLY A 37 5.27 -10.51 7.30
N GLN A 38 6.07 -11.40 6.72
CA GLN A 38 7.30 -11.95 7.31
C GLN A 38 8.55 -11.63 6.47
N SER A 39 8.42 -11.55 5.14
CA SER A 39 9.52 -11.16 4.26
C SER A 39 10.05 -9.78 4.60
N ARG A 40 11.37 -9.62 4.60
CA ARG A 40 11.99 -8.33 4.90
C ARG A 40 11.77 -7.36 3.76
N ILE A 41 11.28 -6.16 4.08
CA ILE A 41 11.07 -5.09 3.12
C ILE A 41 12.21 -4.08 3.24
N GLU A 42 12.77 -3.70 2.10
CA GLU A 42 13.80 -2.66 2.01
C GLU A 42 13.18 -1.25 2.11
N ASP A 43 13.99 -0.28 2.51
CA ASP A 43 13.56 1.11 2.57
C ASP A 43 13.16 1.63 1.17
N GLY A 44 12.06 2.39 1.09
CA GLY A 44 11.57 2.92 -0.19
C GLY A 44 10.74 1.93 -1.00
N CYS A 45 10.22 0.86 -0.37
CA CYS A 45 9.28 -0.04 -1.02
C CYS A 45 7.82 0.39 -0.81
N LEU A 46 7.00 0.17 -1.85
CA LEU A 46 5.56 0.22 -1.78
C LEU A 46 5.03 -1.20 -1.53
N VAL A 47 4.45 -1.45 -0.37
CA VAL A 47 3.93 -2.77 0.01
C VAL A 47 2.42 -2.78 -0.13
N LEU A 48 1.87 -3.75 -0.85
CA LEU A 48 0.42 -3.92 -0.98
C LEU A 48 -0.04 -5.14 -0.18
N ILE A 49 -1.01 -4.94 0.72
CA ILE A 49 -1.63 -6.03 1.48
C ILE A 49 -3.16 -6.02 1.29
N SER A 50 -3.73 -7.21 1.16
CA SER A 50 -5.19 -7.35 1.03
C SER A 50 -5.93 -7.23 2.37
N SER A 51 -5.26 -7.57 3.47
CA SER A 51 -5.87 -7.63 4.79
C SER A 51 -4.83 -7.29 5.86
N ILE A 52 -5.18 -6.38 6.77
CA ILE A 52 -4.33 -5.95 7.90
C ILE A 52 -4.33 -6.97 9.06
N VAL A 53 -4.86 -8.17 8.82
CA VAL A 53 -5.35 -9.08 9.87
C VAL A 53 -4.22 -9.90 10.49
N PHE A 54 -3.03 -9.91 9.91
CA PHE A 54 -1.91 -10.73 10.40
C PHE A 54 -0.86 -9.85 11.10
N GLY A 55 -0.57 -10.20 12.35
CA GLY A 55 0.48 -9.56 13.14
C GLY A 55 1.81 -9.54 12.38
N PHE A 56 2.16 -8.37 11.87
CA PHE A 56 3.41 -8.17 11.15
C PHE A 56 4.58 -8.46 12.07
N LYS A 57 5.61 -9.12 11.55
CA LYS A 57 6.85 -9.29 12.30
C LYS A 57 7.54 -7.92 12.36
N ALA A 58 7.61 -7.32 13.55
CA ALA A 58 8.20 -5.98 13.77
C ALA A 58 9.55 -5.72 13.05
N PRO A 59 10.52 -6.67 12.98
CA PRO A 59 11.78 -6.44 12.25
C PRO A 59 11.67 -6.56 10.71
N ALA A 60 10.52 -6.93 10.16
CA ALA A 60 10.33 -7.08 8.72
C ALA A 60 10.02 -5.75 8.01
N LEU A 61 9.54 -4.73 8.74
CA LEU A 61 9.29 -3.38 8.22
C LEU A 61 10.39 -2.41 8.66
N PRO A 62 10.85 -1.53 7.77
CA PRO A 62 11.79 -0.48 8.13
C PRO A 62 11.18 0.53 9.11
N VAL A 63 12.03 1.14 9.92
CA VAL A 63 11.65 2.21 10.85
C VAL A 63 11.12 3.42 10.08
N GLY A 64 9.92 3.87 10.43
CA GLY A 64 9.25 4.98 9.73
C GLY A 64 8.34 4.56 8.56
N CYS A 65 8.03 3.27 8.42
CA CYS A 65 7.04 2.79 7.46
C CYS A 65 5.68 3.47 7.69
N ARG A 66 5.11 4.05 6.63
CA ARG A 66 3.78 4.68 6.66
C ARG A 66 2.70 3.66 6.32
N PHE A 67 1.64 3.62 7.11
CA PHE A 67 0.45 2.81 6.82
C PHE A 67 -0.64 3.70 6.24
N VAL A 68 -1.14 3.33 5.06
CA VAL A 68 -2.15 4.11 4.32
C VAL A 68 -3.21 3.16 3.75
N ALA A 69 -4.49 3.52 3.85
CA ALA A 69 -5.54 2.78 3.15
C ALA A 69 -5.48 3.04 1.63
N PHE A 70 -5.79 2.06 0.80
CA PHE A 70 -5.74 2.20 -0.66
C PHE A 70 -6.53 3.42 -1.17
N SER A 71 -7.76 3.62 -0.69
CA SER A 71 -8.57 4.78 -1.09
C SER A 71 -7.91 6.11 -0.73
N LYS A 72 -7.28 6.18 0.45
CA LYS A 72 -6.55 7.37 0.88
C LYS A 72 -5.30 7.61 0.03
N ALA A 73 -4.58 6.54 -0.31
CA ALA A 73 -3.41 6.61 -1.17
C ALA A 73 -3.77 7.09 -2.59
N MET A 74 -4.91 6.64 -3.13
CA MET A 74 -5.44 7.11 -4.41
C MET A 74 -5.82 8.60 -4.35
N ALA A 75 -6.48 9.04 -3.27
CA ALA A 75 -6.83 10.45 -3.08
C ALA A 75 -5.58 11.35 -2.96
N GLU A 76 -4.55 10.92 -2.22
CA GLU A 76 -3.26 11.62 -2.13
C GLU A 76 -2.57 11.69 -3.50
N ALA A 77 -2.61 10.60 -4.27
CA ALA A 77 -2.03 10.52 -5.61
C ALA A 77 -2.85 11.24 -6.70
N GLY A 78 -4.06 11.71 -6.39
CA GLY A 78 -4.98 12.30 -7.37
C GLY A 78 -5.48 11.28 -8.42
N LEU A 79 -5.46 9.99 -8.09
CA LEU A 79 -5.90 8.91 -8.98
C LEU A 79 -7.39 8.64 -8.78
N PRO A 80 -8.15 8.36 -9.86
CA PRO A 80 -9.55 7.98 -9.75
C PRO A 80 -9.65 6.63 -9.04
N SER A 81 -10.15 6.64 -7.81
CA SER A 81 -10.40 5.41 -7.07
C SER A 81 -11.63 4.74 -7.65
N GLU A 82 -11.47 3.58 -8.30
CA GLU A 82 -12.58 2.76 -8.84
C GLU A 82 -13.52 2.24 -7.73
N VAL A 83 -13.20 2.48 -6.46
CA VAL A 83 -14.08 2.27 -5.30
C VAL A 83 -15.12 3.39 -5.17
N ASP A 84 -15.88 3.63 -6.23
CA ASP A 84 -17.17 4.32 -6.14
C ASP A 84 -18.24 3.26 -5.84
N HIS A 85 -18.13 2.63 -4.66
CA HIS A 85 -19.27 1.92 -4.10
C HIS A 85 -20.03 2.93 -3.25
N HIS A 86 -21.02 3.54 -3.89
CA HIS A 86 -22.28 3.96 -3.30
C HIS A 86 -22.50 3.39 -1.88
N GLU A 87 -22.28 4.20 -0.86
CA GLU A 87 -23.05 4.10 0.38
C GLU A 87 -23.78 5.43 0.55
N ALA A 88 -24.75 5.63 -0.35
CA ALA A 88 -25.92 6.42 -0.05
C ALA A 88 -26.97 5.45 0.52
N ALA A 89 -27.16 5.47 1.85
CA ALA A 89 -28.40 5.10 2.51
C ALA A 89 -28.38 5.63 3.95
#